data_AF-A0A937JD02-F1
#
_entry.id   AF-A0A937JD02-F1
#
_cell.length_a   1.000
_cell.length_b   1.000
_cell.length_c   1.000
_cell.angle_alpha   90.00
_cell.angle_beta   90.00
_cell.angle_gamma   90.00
#
_symmetry.space_group_name_H-M   'P 1'
#
loop_
_entity.id
_entity.type
_entity.pdbx_description
1 polymer ?
#
loop_
_entity_poly.entity_id
_entity_poly.type
_entity_poly.pdbx_seq_one_letter_code
_entity_poly.pdbx_strand_id
1 'polypeptide(L)'
;MSKQTKPLPKKLSKVPFIQTGESIDQYIEKLKEYCVTFHSEVKDIQFNSEKEKASYFMWLMINSNEPQYQTLRLIYKFEKSELKDKKTLDNIFSQVESINTYRNNIESQSFEERATRTMAEVYYWGDMSVKEIVQQLTHIKLLPEFDADNKSLFEDHIKLITSYIGAFPEFDADMRRSQIK
;
A
#
# COMPACT_ATOMS: atom_id res chain seq x y z
N MET A 1 -10.19 -30.34 -8.45
CA MET A 1 -10.08 -28.90 -8.80
C MET A 1 -11.07 -28.13 -7.94
N SER A 2 -10.63 -27.54 -6.82
CA SER A 2 -11.50 -26.66 -6.05
C SER A 2 -11.72 -25.40 -6.89
N LYS A 3 -12.98 -25.01 -7.07
CA LYS A 3 -13.31 -23.69 -7.62
C LYS A 3 -12.72 -22.68 -6.64
N GLN A 4 -11.67 -21.97 -7.04
CA GLN A 4 -11.28 -20.72 -6.38
C GLN A 4 -12.45 -19.76 -6.59
N THR A 5 -13.40 -19.77 -5.67
CA THR A 5 -14.36 -18.69 -5.51
C THR A 5 -13.54 -17.43 -5.31
N LYS A 6 -13.65 -16.46 -6.22
CA LYS A 6 -13.10 -15.12 -6.02
C LYS A 6 -13.45 -14.69 -4.59
N PRO A 7 -12.47 -14.33 -3.74
CA PRO A 7 -12.76 -13.92 -2.38
C PRO A 7 -13.79 -12.77 -2.45
N LEU A 8 -14.87 -12.90 -1.66
CA LEU A 8 -15.86 -11.83 -1.52
C LEU A 8 -15.09 -10.54 -1.15
N PRO A 9 -15.43 -9.39 -1.75
CA PRO A 9 -14.75 -8.14 -1.42
C PRO A 9 -14.91 -7.90 0.08
N LYS A 10 -13.82 -8.08 0.83
CA LYS A 10 -13.79 -7.78 2.25
C LYS A 10 -14.05 -6.28 2.37
N LYS A 11 -15.18 -5.93 2.99
CA LYS A 11 -15.52 -4.53 3.25
C LYS A 11 -14.39 -3.93 4.07
N LEU A 12 -13.81 -2.82 3.59
CA LEU A 12 -12.68 -2.20 4.27
C LEU A 12 -13.16 -1.63 5.61
N SER A 13 -12.33 -1.78 6.64
CA SER A 13 -12.57 -1.19 7.95
C SER A 13 -12.78 0.32 7.83
N LYS A 14 -13.65 0.89 8.68
CA LYS A 14 -13.89 2.35 8.67
C LYS A 14 -12.75 3.08 9.37
N VAL A 15 -12.38 4.25 8.85
CA VAL A 15 -11.39 5.12 9.49
C VAL A 15 -11.89 5.51 10.88
N PRO A 16 -11.08 5.33 11.94
CA PRO A 16 -11.47 5.72 13.28
C PRO A 16 -11.55 7.24 13.44
N PHE A 17 -12.62 7.71 14.08
CA PHE A 17 -12.75 9.09 14.57
C PHE A 17 -12.48 9.13 16.08
N ILE A 18 -12.04 10.30 16.56
CA ILE A 18 -11.86 10.55 17.99
C ILE A 18 -13.22 10.65 18.67
N GLN A 19 -13.43 9.91 19.74
CA GLN A 19 -14.69 9.89 20.48
C GLN A 19 -14.66 10.88 21.64
N THR A 20 -15.84 11.37 22.04
CA THR A 20 -15.95 12.23 23.22
C THR A 20 -15.45 11.49 24.46
N GLY A 21 -14.49 12.06 25.17
CA GLY A 21 -13.87 11.46 26.35
C GLY A 21 -12.70 10.51 26.07
N GLU A 22 -12.39 10.23 24.79
CA GLU A 22 -11.19 9.49 24.39
C GLU A 22 -9.95 10.37 24.54
N SER A 23 -8.88 9.84 25.15
CA SER A 23 -7.61 10.56 25.22
C SER A 23 -6.90 10.55 23.87
N ILE A 24 -6.01 11.53 23.66
CA ILE A 24 -5.19 11.58 22.43
C ILE A 24 -4.38 10.29 22.27
N ASP A 25 -3.76 9.79 23.34
CA ASP A 25 -2.94 8.57 23.29
C ASP A 25 -3.79 7.33 22.93
N GLN A 26 -5.01 7.22 23.45
CA GLN A 26 -5.95 6.15 23.08
C GLN A 26 -6.33 6.22 21.60
N TYR A 27 -6.63 7.43 21.11
CA TYR A 27 -6.97 7.63 19.71
C TYR A 27 -5.80 7.32 18.77
N ILE A 28 -4.59 7.74 19.13
CA ILE A 28 -3.38 7.47 18.34
C ILE A 28 -3.11 5.97 18.22
N GLU A 29 -3.26 5.21 19.31
CA GLU A 29 -3.10 3.74 19.25
C GLU A 29 -4.17 3.10 18.35
N LYS A 30 -5.44 3.52 18.47
CA LYS A 30 -6.52 3.06 17.58
C LYS A 30 -6.24 3.36 16.11
N LEU A 31 -5.71 4.54 15.79
CA LEU A 31 -5.36 4.94 14.43
C LEU A 31 -4.17 4.13 13.88
N LYS A 32 -3.18 3.82 14.72
CA LYS A 32 -2.04 2.96 14.39
C LYS A 32 -2.49 1.53 14.08
N GLU A 33 -3.30 0.93 14.94
CA GLU A 33 -3.90 -0.40 14.72
C GLU A 33 -4.73 -0.44 13.42
N TYR A 34 -5.51 0.61 13.18
CA TYR A 34 -6.25 0.75 11.93
C TYR A 34 -5.33 0.76 10.71
N CYS A 35 -4.23 1.52 10.73
CA CYS A 35 -3.33 1.60 9.57
C CYS A 35 -2.69 0.24 9.23
N VAL A 36 -2.34 -0.56 10.25
CA VAL A 36 -1.79 -1.91 10.08
C VAL A 36 -2.85 -2.88 9.55
N THR A 37 -4.07 -2.79 10.09
CA THR A 37 -5.21 -3.60 9.62
C THR A 37 -5.55 -3.25 8.18
N PHE A 38 -5.61 -1.96 7.87
CA PHE A 38 -5.91 -1.45 6.53
C PHE A 38 -4.85 -1.87 5.50
N HIS A 39 -3.57 -1.89 5.86
CA HIS A 39 -2.54 -2.52 5.03
C HIS A 39 -2.91 -3.95 4.66
N SER A 40 -3.28 -4.78 5.65
CA SER A 40 -3.63 -6.19 5.43
C SER A 40 -4.91 -6.38 4.62
N GLU A 41 -5.87 -5.44 4.73
CA GLU A 41 -7.11 -5.48 3.96
C GLU A 41 -6.92 -5.04 2.49
N VAL A 42 -5.99 -4.13 2.24
CA VAL A 42 -5.72 -3.59 0.89
C VAL A 42 -4.67 -4.41 0.14
N LYS A 43 -3.61 -4.85 0.84
CA LYS A 43 -2.45 -5.55 0.27
C LYS A 43 -2.58 -7.07 0.48
N ASP A 44 -3.69 -7.62 0.00
CA ASP A 44 -4.04 -9.04 0.15
C ASP A 44 -3.25 -9.92 -0.85
N ILE A 45 -1.97 -10.14 -0.54
CA ILE A 45 -1.06 -11.02 -1.29
C ILE A 45 -0.53 -12.12 -0.37
N GLN A 46 -0.40 -13.32 -0.93
CA GLN A 46 0.30 -14.42 -0.28
C GLN A 46 1.82 -14.22 -0.42
N PHE A 47 2.49 -14.04 0.71
CA PHE A 47 3.95 -14.10 0.82
C PHE A 47 4.39 -15.51 1.16
N ASN A 48 5.63 -15.87 0.79
CA ASN A 48 6.19 -17.19 1.09
C ASN A 48 6.56 -17.36 2.57
N SER A 49 6.65 -16.25 3.32
CA SER A 49 6.90 -16.26 4.76
C SER A 49 6.41 -14.99 5.47
N GLU A 50 6.20 -15.07 6.78
CA GLU A 50 5.91 -13.89 7.62
C GLU A 50 7.07 -12.87 7.63
N LYS A 51 8.32 -13.35 7.48
CA LYS A 51 9.49 -12.46 7.37
C LYS A 51 9.43 -11.61 6.11
N GLU A 52 9.04 -12.21 4.99
CA GLU A 52 8.90 -11.52 3.71
C GLU A 52 7.77 -10.49 3.77
N LYS A 53 6.61 -10.88 4.33
CA LYS A 53 5.48 -9.99 4.59
C LYS A 53 5.88 -8.78 5.45
N ALA A 54 6.59 -9.02 6.56
CA ALA A 54 7.08 -7.96 7.42
C ALA A 54 8.08 -7.03 6.71
N SER A 55 8.97 -7.59 5.88
CA SER A 55 9.95 -6.83 5.10
C SER A 55 9.28 -5.93 4.05
N TYR A 56 8.27 -6.44 3.36
CA TYR A 56 7.46 -5.65 2.43
C TYR A 56 6.68 -4.54 3.14
N PHE A 57 6.06 -4.84 4.29
CA PHE A 57 5.41 -3.83 5.11
C PHE A 57 6.38 -2.72 5.54
N MET A 58 7.59 -3.08 5.99
CA MET A 58 8.62 -2.12 6.37
C MET A 58 9.09 -1.28 5.18
N TRP A 59 9.24 -1.89 4.01
CA TRP A 59 9.58 -1.18 2.78
C TRP A 59 8.51 -0.14 2.40
N LEU A 60 7.23 -0.50 2.47
CA LEU A 60 6.12 0.46 2.25
C LEU A 60 6.10 1.54 3.33
N MET A 61 6.33 1.17 4.59
CA MET A 61 6.43 2.11 5.71
C MET A 61 7.48 3.19 5.49
N ILE A 62 8.57 2.88 4.80
CA ILE A 62 9.66 3.83 4.52
C ILE A 62 9.38 4.63 3.24
N ASN A 63 8.96 3.95 2.17
CA ASN A 63 8.98 4.51 0.82
C ASN A 63 7.60 4.93 0.31
N SER A 64 6.51 4.36 0.82
CA SER A 64 5.20 4.62 0.26
C SER A 64 4.65 5.99 0.66
N ASN A 65 4.04 6.65 -0.32
CA ASN A 65 3.24 7.86 -0.13
C ASN A 65 1.76 7.57 0.16
N GLU A 66 1.36 6.31 0.35
CA GLU A 66 -0.02 6.02 0.75
C GLU A 66 -0.30 6.55 2.18
N PRO A 67 -1.48 7.14 2.43
CA PRO A 67 -1.76 7.88 3.67
C PRO A 67 -1.57 7.06 4.96
N GLN A 68 -1.85 5.76 4.95
CA GLN A 68 -1.67 4.91 6.13
C GLN A 68 -0.20 4.79 6.54
N TYR A 69 0.73 4.72 5.58
CA TYR A 69 2.16 4.65 5.89
C TYR A 69 2.71 6.02 6.29
N GLN A 70 2.24 7.10 5.65
CA GLN A 70 2.54 8.47 6.08
C GLN A 70 2.10 8.72 7.53
N THR A 71 0.89 8.25 7.87
CA THR A 71 0.32 8.36 9.22
C THR A 71 1.13 7.58 10.24
N LEU A 72 1.48 6.32 9.93
CA LEU A 72 2.32 5.51 10.82
C LEU A 72 3.71 6.15 11.05
N ARG A 73 4.32 6.77 10.03
CA ARG A 73 5.58 7.53 10.19
C ARG A 73 5.40 8.74 11.12
N LEU A 74 4.29 9.47 10.99
CA LEU A 74 3.99 10.61 11.87
C LEU A 74 3.71 10.17 13.32
N ILE A 75 2.95 9.09 13.50
CA ILE A 75 2.69 8.49 14.82
C ILE A 75 4.00 8.08 15.48
N TYR A 76 4.87 7.37 14.77
CA TYR A 76 6.19 6.99 15.29
C TYR A 76 7.03 8.21 15.72
N LYS A 77 7.00 9.29 14.93
CA LYS A 77 7.67 10.54 15.28
C LYS A 77 7.05 11.19 16.53
N PHE A 78 5.72 11.17 16.64
CA PHE A 78 4.98 11.73 17.77
C PHE A 78 5.27 10.97 19.07
N GLU A 79 5.21 9.63 19.03
CA GLU A 79 5.50 8.74 20.17
C GLU A 79 6.95 8.88 20.68
N LYS A 80 7.91 9.12 19.76
CA LYS A 80 9.31 9.33 20.11
C LYS A 80 9.66 10.74 20.59
N SER A 81 8.77 11.70 20.40
CA SER A 81 9.02 13.09 20.80
C SER A 81 8.76 13.24 22.31
N GLU A 82 9.78 13.61 23.08
CA GLU A 82 9.62 13.91 24.51
C GLU A 82 8.60 15.02 24.78
N LEU A 83 8.46 15.95 23.83
CA LEU A 83 7.60 17.13 23.94
C LEU A 83 6.21 16.94 23.32
N LYS A 84 5.93 15.77 22.72
CA LYS A 84 4.68 15.48 21.97
C LYS A 84 4.24 16.68 21.10
N ASP A 85 5.08 17.01 20.13
CA ASP A 85 4.92 18.20 19.27
C ASP A 85 3.51 18.34 18.67
N LYS A 86 2.82 19.43 19.02
CA LYS A 86 1.48 19.76 18.53
C LYS A 86 1.42 19.80 17.01
N LYS A 87 2.46 20.29 16.32
CA LYS A 87 2.48 20.33 14.85
C LYS A 87 2.44 18.92 14.25
N THR A 88 3.13 17.97 14.88
CA THR A 88 3.08 16.56 14.45
C THR A 88 1.70 15.96 14.70
N LEU A 89 1.05 16.28 15.83
CA LEU A 89 -0.34 15.86 16.09
C LEU A 89 -1.34 16.43 15.07
N ASP A 90 -1.23 17.72 14.74
CA ASP A 90 -2.08 18.37 13.73
C ASP A 90 -1.90 17.72 12.35
N ASN A 91 -0.67 17.31 12.00
CA ASN A 91 -0.40 16.56 10.77
C ASN A 91 -1.02 15.16 10.80
N ILE A 92 -1.03 14.48 11.95
CA ILE A 92 -1.70 13.17 12.09
C ILE A 92 -3.20 13.33 11.82
N PHE A 93 -3.85 14.32 12.42
CA PHE A 93 -5.27 14.57 12.19
C PHE A 93 -5.58 14.93 10.74
N SER A 94 -4.72 15.72 10.10
CA SER A 94 -4.87 16.06 8.67
C SER A 94 -4.78 14.82 7.77
N GLN A 95 -3.98 13.82 8.15
CA GLN A 95 -3.88 12.57 7.39
C GLN A 95 -5.13 11.69 7.49
N VAL A 96 -5.98 11.85 8.51
CA VAL A 96 -7.21 11.07 8.67
C VAL A 96 -8.15 11.29 7.48
N GLU A 97 -8.26 12.52 6.98
CA GLU A 97 -9.05 12.85 5.79
C GLU A 97 -8.47 12.23 4.52
N SER A 98 -7.14 12.26 4.38
CA SER A 98 -6.41 11.62 3.28
C SER A 98 -6.61 10.10 3.28
N ILE A 99 -6.52 9.46 4.46
CA ILE A 99 -6.81 8.03 4.63
C ILE A 99 -8.24 7.72 4.21
N ASN A 100 -9.22 8.52 4.64
CA ASN A 100 -10.62 8.28 4.32
C ASN A 100 -10.90 8.40 2.81
N THR A 101 -10.30 9.41 2.17
CA THR A 101 -10.37 9.60 0.72
C THR A 101 -9.74 8.41 -0.02
N TYR A 102 -8.54 8.00 0.40
CA TYR A 102 -7.84 6.87 -0.19
C TYR A 102 -8.62 5.56 -0.02
N ARG A 103 -9.17 5.30 1.17
CA ARG A 103 -10.04 4.15 1.46
C ARG A 103 -11.21 4.08 0.49
N ASN A 104 -11.94 5.19 0.31
CA ASN A 104 -13.11 5.22 -0.58
C ASN A 104 -12.70 4.96 -2.04
N ASN A 105 -11.55 5.47 -2.47
CA ASN A 105 -11.00 5.16 -3.79
C ASN A 105 -10.69 3.66 -3.94
N ILE A 106 -10.06 3.03 -2.93
CA ILE A 106 -9.79 1.58 -2.96
C ILE A 106 -11.08 0.75 -2.93
N GLU A 107 -12.12 1.17 -2.21
CA GLU A 107 -13.43 0.50 -2.23
C GLU A 107 -14.11 0.54 -3.59
N SER A 108 -13.83 1.56 -4.41
CA SER A 108 -14.37 1.68 -5.76
C SER A 108 -13.63 0.85 -6.82
N GLN A 109 -12.46 0.32 -6.47
CA GLN A 109 -11.63 -0.48 -7.38
C GLN A 109 -12.07 -1.95 -7.43
N SER A 110 -11.94 -2.56 -8.60
CA SER A 110 -12.05 -4.00 -8.79
C SER A 110 -10.96 -4.76 -8.03
N PHE A 111 -11.17 -6.06 -7.85
CA PHE A 111 -10.13 -6.93 -7.30
C PHE A 111 -8.88 -6.94 -8.18
N GLU A 112 -9.08 -7.00 -9.50
CA GLU A 112 -8.02 -7.06 -10.50
C GLU A 112 -7.15 -5.80 -10.50
N GLU A 113 -7.74 -4.61 -10.38
CA GLU A 113 -6.98 -3.35 -10.25
C GLU A 113 -6.11 -3.34 -9.00
N ARG A 114 -6.67 -3.74 -7.85
CA ARG A 114 -5.94 -3.80 -6.57
C ARG A 114 -4.83 -4.85 -6.60
N ALA A 115 -5.10 -6.02 -7.17
CA ALA A 115 -4.13 -7.09 -7.33
C ALA A 115 -2.99 -6.66 -8.26
N THR A 116 -3.30 -6.04 -9.40
CA THR A 116 -2.31 -5.54 -10.36
C THR A 116 -1.37 -4.53 -9.70
N ARG A 117 -1.92 -3.54 -8.99
CA ARG A 117 -1.12 -2.55 -8.27
C ARG A 117 -0.22 -3.22 -7.22
N THR A 118 -0.79 -4.07 -6.37
CA THR A 118 -0.03 -4.67 -5.27
C THR A 118 1.07 -5.59 -5.80
N MET A 119 0.80 -6.38 -6.84
CA MET A 119 1.81 -7.24 -7.48
C MET A 119 2.91 -6.41 -8.16
N ALA A 120 2.56 -5.29 -8.79
CA ALA A 120 3.55 -4.38 -9.38
C ALA A 120 4.51 -3.82 -8.31
N GLU A 121 3.98 -3.44 -7.15
CA GLU A 121 4.78 -2.97 -6.01
C GLU A 121 5.69 -4.09 -5.47
N VAL A 122 5.19 -5.32 -5.35
CA VAL A 122 5.98 -6.48 -4.89
C VAL A 122 7.10 -6.80 -5.88
N TYR A 123 6.81 -6.80 -7.19
CA TYR A 123 7.84 -7.04 -8.20
C TYR A 123 8.87 -5.93 -8.26
N TYR A 124 8.45 -4.67 -8.08
CA TYR A 124 9.38 -3.55 -7.97
C TYR A 124 10.28 -3.66 -6.73
N TRP A 125 9.70 -4.03 -5.58
CA TRP A 125 10.46 -4.35 -4.38
C TRP A 125 11.44 -5.51 -4.61
N GLY A 126 11.08 -6.47 -5.45
CA GLY A 126 11.89 -7.58 -5.93
C GLY A 126 12.88 -7.24 -7.06
N ASP A 127 13.14 -5.96 -7.35
CA ASP A 127 14.10 -5.46 -8.36
C ASP A 127 13.71 -5.66 -9.83
N MET A 128 12.44 -5.84 -10.13
CA MET A 128 12.00 -5.91 -11.52
C MET A 128 11.87 -4.49 -12.10
N SER A 129 12.40 -4.28 -13.30
CA SER A 129 12.13 -3.09 -14.10
C SER A 129 10.66 -3.03 -14.52
N VAL A 130 10.15 -1.85 -14.87
CA VAL A 130 8.77 -1.66 -15.35
C VAL A 130 8.42 -2.62 -16.50
N LYS A 131 9.36 -2.85 -17.43
CA LYS A 131 9.14 -3.77 -18.56
C LYS A 131 8.99 -5.22 -18.09
N GLU A 132 9.85 -5.67 -17.18
CA GLU A 132 9.77 -7.02 -16.61
C GLU A 132 8.48 -7.21 -15.80
N ILE A 133 8.06 -6.18 -15.04
CA ILE A 133 6.78 -6.19 -14.31
C ILE A 133 5.61 -6.37 -15.27
N VAL A 134 5.54 -5.60 -16.36
CA VAL A 134 4.46 -5.72 -17.35
C VAL A 134 4.45 -7.11 -17.99
N GLN A 135 5.61 -7.63 -18.38
CA GLN A 135 5.73 -8.98 -18.94
C GLN A 135 5.21 -10.04 -17.95
N GLN A 136 5.59 -9.92 -16.68
CA GLN A 136 5.20 -10.88 -15.66
C GLN A 136 3.70 -10.81 -15.33
N LEU A 137 3.14 -9.61 -15.20
CA LEU A 137 1.71 -9.41 -14.96
C LEU A 137 0.84 -9.88 -16.13
N THR A 138 1.35 -9.73 -17.36
CA THR A 138 0.71 -10.27 -18.58
C THR A 138 0.79 -11.81 -18.59
N HIS A 139 1.95 -12.38 -18.25
CA HIS A 139 2.16 -13.83 -18.18
C HIS A 139 1.21 -14.52 -17.19
N ILE A 140 1.01 -13.93 -16.00
CA ILE A 140 0.09 -14.44 -14.98
C ILE A 140 -1.38 -14.02 -15.21
N LYS A 141 -1.67 -13.35 -16.34
CA LYS A 141 -3.02 -12.93 -16.77
C LYS A 141 -3.71 -11.94 -15.83
N LEU A 142 -2.94 -11.12 -15.11
CA LEU A 142 -3.46 -9.93 -14.42
C LEU A 142 -3.61 -8.74 -15.37
N LEU A 143 -2.77 -8.68 -16.41
CA LEU A 143 -2.88 -7.71 -17.49
C LEU A 143 -3.23 -8.42 -18.81
N PRO A 144 -4.18 -7.90 -19.60
CA PRO A 144 -4.46 -8.41 -20.95
C PRO A 144 -3.33 -8.01 -21.91
N GLU A 145 -2.90 -8.92 -22.77
CA GLU A 145 -1.85 -8.62 -23.77
C GLU A 145 -2.36 -7.71 -24.90
N PHE A 146 -3.63 -7.86 -25.27
CA PHE A 146 -4.28 -7.17 -26.38
C PHE A 146 -5.63 -6.56 -25.98
N ASP A 147 -6.03 -5.51 -26.68
CA ASP A 147 -7.37 -4.92 -26.59
C ASP A 147 -8.40 -5.66 -27.48
N ALA A 148 -9.62 -5.13 -27.55
CA ALA A 148 -10.70 -5.71 -28.37
C ALA A 148 -10.43 -5.67 -29.89
N ASP A 149 -9.49 -4.83 -30.34
CA ASP A 149 -9.09 -4.68 -31.75
C ASP A 149 -7.80 -5.49 -32.08
N ASN A 150 -7.32 -6.34 -31.17
CA ASN A 150 -6.03 -7.04 -31.25
C ASN A 150 -4.80 -6.10 -31.28
N LYS A 151 -4.90 -4.88 -30.76
CA LYS A 151 -3.74 -4.00 -30.57
C LYS A 151 -3.04 -4.35 -29.26
N SER A 152 -1.71 -4.35 -29.28
CA SER A 152 -0.92 -4.60 -28.08
C SER A 152 -1.15 -3.49 -27.04
N LEU A 153 -1.41 -3.90 -25.80
CA LEU A 153 -1.58 -2.98 -24.66
C LEU A 153 -0.26 -2.71 -23.91
N PHE A 154 0.87 -3.21 -24.41
CA PHE A 154 2.14 -3.19 -23.69
C PHE A 154 2.56 -1.78 -23.24
N GLU A 155 2.55 -0.79 -24.15
CA GLU A 155 2.94 0.59 -23.82
C GLU A 155 1.98 1.28 -22.85
N ASP A 156 0.69 0.94 -22.89
CA ASP A 156 -0.29 1.48 -21.94
C ASP A 156 -0.10 0.85 -20.55
N HIS A 157 0.25 -0.43 -20.50
CA HIS A 157 0.64 -1.09 -19.25
C HIS A 157 1.94 -0.52 -18.69
N ILE A 158 2.92 -0.17 -19.52
CA ILE A 158 4.15 0.51 -19.06
C ILE A 158 3.78 1.83 -18.34
N LYS A 159 2.90 2.65 -18.93
CA LYS A 159 2.44 3.90 -18.30
C LYS A 159 1.72 3.64 -16.98
N LEU A 160 0.82 2.65 -16.97
CA LEU A 160 0.06 2.27 -15.78
C LEU A 160 0.99 1.83 -14.64
N ILE A 161 1.89 0.88 -14.90
CA ILE A 161 2.83 0.37 -13.90
C ILE A 161 3.79 1.47 -13.43
N THR A 162 4.27 2.33 -14.33
CA THR A 162 5.08 3.51 -13.97
C THR A 162 4.33 4.41 -13.00
N SER A 163 3.02 4.62 -13.18
CA SER A 163 2.24 5.43 -12.26
C SER A 163 2.11 4.81 -10.86
N TYR A 164 2.04 3.48 -10.76
CA TYR A 164 1.96 2.78 -9.48
C TYR A 164 3.27 2.85 -8.70
N ILE A 165 4.41 2.65 -9.38
CA ILE A 165 5.71 2.61 -8.71
C ILE A 165 6.38 4.00 -8.62
N GLY A 166 6.00 4.96 -9.47
CA GLY A 166 6.51 6.32 -9.42
C GLY A 166 6.08 7.09 -8.16
N ALA A 167 5.14 6.54 -7.40
CA ALA A 167 4.74 7.06 -6.10
C ALA A 167 5.76 6.76 -4.98
N PHE A 168 6.75 5.90 -5.22
CA PHE A 168 7.88 5.72 -4.31
C PHE A 168 8.96 6.77 -4.65
N PRO A 169 9.50 7.52 -3.66
CA PRO A 169 10.61 8.44 -3.91
C PRO A 169 11.77 7.65 -4.51
N GLU A 170 12.59 8.26 -5.38
CA GLU A 170 13.71 7.65 -6.12
C GLU A 170 14.36 6.52 -5.29
N PHE A 171 13.88 5.30 -5.53
CA PHE A 171 14.21 4.16 -4.70
C PHE A 171 15.55 3.68 -5.19
N ASP A 172 16.61 4.13 -4.52
CA ASP A 172 17.95 3.66 -4.77
C ASP A 172 18.01 2.16 -4.48
N ALA A 173 18.33 1.38 -5.51
CA ALA A 173 18.59 -0.05 -5.44
C ALA A 173 19.56 -0.42 -4.31
N ASP A 174 20.51 0.47 -3.98
CA ASP A 174 21.52 0.24 -2.95
C ASP A 174 20.98 0.39 -1.51
N MET A 175 19.86 1.09 -1.29
CA MET A 175 19.18 1.11 0.02
C MET A 175 18.63 -0.28 0.42
N ARG A 176 18.52 -1.23 -0.51
CA ARG A 176 18.16 -2.64 -0.21
C ARG A 176 19.21 -3.36 0.63
N ARG A 177 20.49 -3.05 0.46
CA ARG A 177 21.59 -3.80 1.12
C ARG A 177 21.84 -3.35 2.56
N SER A 178 21.40 -2.14 2.94
CA SER A 178 21.61 -1.60 4.28
C SER A 178 20.51 -1.98 5.27
N GLN A 179 19.34 -2.43 4.81
CA GLN A 179 18.18 -2.76 5.67
C GLN A 179 18.01 -4.26 5.97
N ILE A 180 18.84 -5.12 5.35
CA ILE A 180 18.83 -6.59 5.55
C ILE A 180 19.99 -7.04 6.48
N LYS A 181 20.73 -6.11 7.08
CA LYS A 181 21.77 -6.43 8.07
C LYS A 181 21.24 -6.41 9.49
#